data_AF-A0A8T7HBA7-F1
#
_entry.id   AF-A0A8T7HBA7-F1
#
_cell.length_a   1.000
_cell.length_b   1.000
_cell.length_c   1.000
_cell.angle_alpha   90.00
_cell.angle_beta   90.00
_cell.angle_gamma   90.00
#
_symmetry.space_group_name_H-M   'P 1'
#
loop_
_entity.id
_entity.type
_entity.pdbx_description
1 polymer ?
#
loop_
_entity_poly.entity_id
_entity_poly.type
_entity_poly.pdbx_seq_one_letter_code
_entity_poly.pdbx_strand_id
1 'polypeptide(L)'
;MIKAIIFDYGGVLSVNANLRLFGENYALKFGANPEKFNKLMINNWFQARVNKIDSELFWKNLSDFLKIEKEVLRKDFMDFFGFRYDVLELIKKLKKNYKLGLLSNQIEDWLEEVIEEHKLDEVFNVIVTSYESKLAKPDIAIFKETVKRLGVKPAECVYVDDLETNIPPAKKVGMKTILFRDFEQLKKELEPFVDIKNGR
;
A
#
# COMPACT_ATOMS: atom_id res chain seq x y z
N MET A 1 -5.85 24.10 8.73
CA MET A 1 -5.86 23.00 9.73
C MET A 1 -5.93 21.69 8.97
N ILE A 2 -5.24 20.65 9.42
CA ILE A 2 -5.31 19.31 8.79
C ILE A 2 -6.66 18.67 9.15
N LYS A 3 -7.30 18.04 8.15
CA LYS A 3 -8.59 17.35 8.28
C LYS A 3 -8.54 15.89 7.86
N ALA A 4 -7.55 15.52 7.04
CA ALA A 4 -7.42 14.15 6.56
C ALA A 4 -5.97 13.67 6.56
N ILE A 5 -5.79 12.36 6.75
CA ILE A 5 -4.51 11.68 6.67
C ILE A 5 -4.70 10.49 5.73
N ILE A 6 -3.84 10.39 4.73
CA ILE A 6 -3.89 9.39 3.68
C ILE A 6 -2.63 8.54 3.80
N PHE A 7 -2.79 7.22 3.87
CA PHE A 7 -1.70 6.27 4.04
C PHE A 7 -1.57 5.39 2.80
N ASP A 8 -0.35 5.02 2.42
CA ASP A 8 -0.11 3.84 1.59
C ASP A 8 -0.39 2.55 2.40
N TYR A 9 -0.54 1.46 1.67
CA TYR A 9 -0.50 0.11 2.23
C TYR A 9 0.92 -0.47 2.19
N GLY A 10 1.53 -0.57 1.02
CA GLY A 10 2.86 -1.16 0.84
C GLY A 10 3.90 -0.41 1.66
N GLY A 11 4.69 -1.12 2.46
CA GLY A 11 5.77 -0.55 3.28
C GLY A 11 5.32 0.26 4.49
N VAL A 12 4.08 0.75 4.50
CA VAL A 12 3.47 1.53 5.60
C VAL A 12 2.60 0.67 6.50
N LEU A 13 1.65 -0.07 5.95
CA LEU A 13 0.82 -1.05 6.67
C LEU A 13 1.30 -2.49 6.45
N SER A 14 2.12 -2.75 5.45
CA SER A 14 2.87 -4.01 5.34
C SER A 14 4.27 -3.87 5.97
N VAL A 15 4.79 -4.98 6.49
CA VAL A 15 6.13 -5.01 7.11
C VAL A 15 7.21 -4.82 6.05
N ASN A 16 7.05 -5.47 4.91
CA ASN A 16 7.92 -5.37 3.75
C ASN A 16 7.19 -4.75 2.55
N ALA A 17 7.93 -4.24 1.57
CA ALA A 17 7.42 -3.76 0.29
C ALA A 17 8.29 -4.22 -0.91
N ASN A 18 9.35 -4.98 -0.65
CA ASN A 18 10.36 -5.29 -1.63
C ASN A 18 10.02 -6.56 -2.43
N LEU A 19 9.22 -6.38 -3.49
CA LEU A 19 8.91 -7.44 -4.46
C LEU A 19 10.18 -8.10 -5.01
N ARG A 20 11.22 -7.34 -5.33
CA ARG A 20 12.45 -7.89 -5.89
C ARG A 20 13.14 -8.84 -4.91
N LEU A 21 13.23 -8.46 -3.64
CA LEU A 21 13.80 -9.32 -2.60
C LEU A 21 12.99 -10.60 -2.40
N PHE A 22 11.66 -10.50 -2.38
CA PHE A 22 10.81 -11.69 -2.38
C PHE A 22 11.16 -12.60 -3.55
N GLY A 23 11.11 -12.08 -4.78
CA GLY A 23 11.29 -12.88 -5.98
C GLY A 23 12.69 -13.47 -6.10
N GLU A 24 13.73 -12.75 -5.70
CA GLU A 24 15.10 -13.28 -5.67
C GLU A 24 15.20 -14.50 -4.74
N ASN A 25 14.78 -14.34 -3.50
CA ASN A 25 14.86 -15.40 -2.49
C ASN A 25 13.96 -16.59 -2.84
N TYR A 26 12.76 -16.29 -3.34
CA TYR A 26 11.75 -17.30 -3.62
C TYR A 26 12.12 -18.13 -4.86
N ALA A 27 12.66 -17.52 -5.91
CA ALA A 27 13.18 -18.26 -7.05
C ALA A 27 14.34 -19.20 -6.65
N LEU A 28 15.27 -18.71 -5.82
CA LEU A 28 16.39 -19.53 -5.31
C LEU A 28 15.90 -20.72 -4.48
N LYS A 29 14.88 -20.52 -3.62
CA LYS A 29 14.26 -21.58 -2.81
C LYS A 29 13.80 -22.78 -3.65
N PHE A 30 13.34 -22.54 -4.88
CA PHE A 30 12.85 -23.58 -5.80
C PHE A 30 13.81 -23.90 -6.96
N GLY A 31 15.07 -23.46 -6.88
CA GLY A 31 16.07 -23.75 -7.91
C GLY A 31 15.78 -23.10 -9.27
N ALA A 32 14.95 -22.05 -9.30
CA ALA A 32 14.61 -21.30 -10.50
C ALA A 32 15.57 -20.11 -10.71
N ASN A 33 15.60 -19.57 -11.94
CA ASN A 33 16.45 -18.42 -12.26
C ASN A 33 15.86 -17.12 -11.65
N PRO A 34 16.55 -16.44 -10.71
CA PRO A 34 16.01 -15.28 -10.00
C PRO A 34 15.75 -14.07 -10.88
N GLU A 35 16.59 -13.83 -11.88
CA GLU A 35 16.44 -12.70 -12.79
C GLU A 35 15.18 -12.86 -13.65
N LYS A 36 15.00 -14.04 -14.24
CA LYS A 36 13.81 -14.36 -15.06
C LYS A 36 12.53 -14.31 -14.23
N PHE A 37 12.55 -14.87 -13.02
CA PHE A 37 11.39 -14.84 -12.13
C PHE A 37 11.01 -13.41 -11.73
N ASN A 38 11.98 -12.59 -11.30
CA ASN A 38 11.71 -11.20 -10.95
C ASN A 38 11.18 -10.39 -12.14
N LYS A 39 11.76 -10.59 -13.33
CA LYS A 39 11.27 -9.91 -14.53
C LYS A 39 9.82 -10.28 -14.82
N LEU A 40 9.45 -11.56 -14.72
CA LEU A 40 8.08 -12.03 -14.87
C LEU A 40 7.16 -11.40 -13.81
N MET A 41 7.54 -11.48 -12.54
CA MET A 41 6.75 -10.96 -11.42
C MET A 41 6.54 -9.46 -11.49
N ILE A 42 7.59 -8.68 -11.75
CA ILE A 42 7.48 -7.22 -11.87
C ILE A 42 6.58 -6.85 -13.05
N ASN A 43 6.76 -7.49 -14.21
CA ASN A 43 5.92 -7.23 -15.38
C ASN A 43 4.45 -7.57 -15.13
N ASN A 44 4.16 -8.73 -14.54
CA ASN A 44 2.81 -9.12 -14.19
C ASN A 44 2.22 -8.18 -13.12
N TRP A 45 3.00 -7.80 -12.10
CA TRP A 45 2.58 -6.87 -11.05
C TRP A 45 2.12 -5.53 -11.62
N PHE A 46 2.90 -4.93 -12.52
CA PHE A 46 2.53 -3.65 -13.16
C PHE A 46 1.26 -3.73 -14.00
N GLN A 47 0.90 -4.90 -14.51
CA GLN A 47 -0.36 -5.13 -15.24
C GLN A 47 -1.52 -5.42 -14.29
N ALA A 48 -1.32 -6.31 -13.32
CA ALA A 48 -2.32 -6.74 -12.36
C ALA A 48 -2.78 -5.58 -11.47
N ARG A 49 -1.85 -4.73 -11.03
CA ARG A 49 -2.19 -3.59 -10.17
C ARG A 49 -3.11 -2.54 -10.82
N VAL A 50 -3.31 -2.60 -12.13
CA VAL A 50 -4.25 -1.73 -12.87
C VAL A 50 -5.29 -2.55 -13.63
N ASN A 51 -5.49 -3.80 -13.20
CA ASN A 51 -6.48 -4.75 -13.72
C ASN A 51 -6.38 -4.98 -15.25
N LYS A 52 -5.15 -5.02 -15.79
CA LYS A 52 -4.87 -5.44 -17.18
C LYS A 52 -4.76 -6.95 -17.33
N ILE A 53 -4.35 -7.62 -16.26
CA ILE A 53 -4.50 -9.04 -16.03
C ILE A 53 -5.20 -9.19 -14.68
N ASP A 54 -5.99 -10.25 -14.51
CA ASP A 54 -6.59 -10.55 -13.21
C ASP A 54 -5.55 -11.14 -12.25
N SER A 55 -5.90 -11.17 -10.97
CA SER A 55 -5.08 -11.77 -9.90
C SER A 55 -4.83 -13.26 -10.15
N GLU A 56 -5.82 -13.99 -10.65
CA GLU A 56 -5.71 -15.41 -10.95
C GLU A 56 -4.57 -15.69 -11.94
N LEU A 57 -4.50 -14.95 -13.05
CA LEU A 57 -3.44 -15.05 -14.03
C LEU A 57 -2.09 -14.57 -13.48
N PHE A 58 -2.08 -13.54 -12.64
CA PHE A 58 -0.88 -13.09 -11.94
C PHE A 58 -0.26 -14.25 -11.15
N TRP A 59 -1.04 -14.90 -10.29
CA TRP A 59 -0.55 -16.00 -9.46
C TRP A 59 -0.20 -17.23 -10.27
N LYS A 60 -1.05 -17.60 -11.23
CA LYS A 60 -0.82 -18.75 -12.12
C LYS A 60 0.50 -18.62 -12.89
N ASN A 61 0.80 -17.45 -13.46
CA ASN A 61 2.04 -17.23 -14.20
C ASN A 61 3.28 -17.47 -13.32
N LEU A 62 3.23 -17.05 -12.06
CA LEU A 62 4.34 -17.20 -11.13
C LEU A 62 4.46 -18.63 -10.60
N SER A 63 3.34 -19.26 -10.26
CA SER A 63 3.33 -20.65 -9.77
C SER A 63 3.77 -21.62 -10.88
N ASP A 64 3.33 -21.42 -12.12
CA ASP A 64 3.76 -22.21 -13.28
C ASP A 64 5.27 -22.08 -13.54
N PHE A 65 5.82 -20.88 -13.40
CA PHE A 65 7.26 -20.65 -13.58
C PHE A 65 8.08 -21.40 -12.54
N LEU A 66 7.63 -21.41 -11.29
CA LEU A 66 8.28 -22.07 -10.16
C LEU A 66 7.96 -23.57 -10.06
N LYS A 67 6.92 -24.03 -10.77
CA LYS A 67 6.39 -25.41 -10.72
C LYS A 67 5.93 -25.79 -9.31
N ILE A 68 5.14 -24.92 -8.69
CA ILE A 68 4.57 -25.12 -7.36
C ILE A 68 3.07 -24.83 -7.37
N GLU A 69 2.38 -25.26 -6.32
CA GLU A 69 0.97 -24.89 -6.12
C GLU A 69 0.82 -23.39 -5.88
N LYS A 70 -0.20 -22.81 -6.51
CA LYS A 70 -0.52 -21.38 -6.47
C LYS A 70 -0.78 -20.90 -5.05
N GLU A 71 -1.51 -21.68 -4.26
CA GLU A 71 -1.91 -21.36 -2.89
C GLU A 71 -0.70 -21.30 -1.95
N VAL A 72 0.31 -22.15 -2.18
CA VAL A 72 1.57 -22.12 -1.42
C VAL A 72 2.34 -20.84 -1.74
N LEU A 73 2.44 -20.47 -3.02
CA LEU A 73 3.06 -19.22 -3.43
C LEU A 73 2.35 -18.01 -2.81
N ARG A 74 1.02 -17.95 -2.92
CA ARG A 74 0.21 -16.85 -2.36
C ARG A 74 0.44 -16.72 -0.87
N LYS A 75 0.33 -17.81 -0.12
CA LYS A 75 0.53 -17.79 1.34
C LYS A 75 1.95 -17.30 1.70
N ASP A 76 2.99 -17.86 1.10
CA ASP A 76 4.37 -17.46 1.39
C ASP A 76 4.63 -15.99 1.00
N PHE A 77 4.00 -15.51 -0.07
CA PHE A 77 4.04 -14.12 -0.48
C PHE A 77 3.40 -13.23 0.58
N MET A 78 2.16 -13.51 0.98
CA MET A 78 1.43 -12.76 2.01
C MET A 78 2.20 -12.70 3.34
N ASP A 79 2.75 -13.84 3.77
CA ASP A 79 3.56 -13.94 4.99
C ASP A 79 4.85 -13.08 4.91
N PHE A 80 5.48 -13.02 3.73
CA PHE A 80 6.69 -12.21 3.53
C PHE A 80 6.42 -10.70 3.63
N PHE A 81 5.30 -10.23 3.06
CA PHE A 81 4.95 -8.81 3.15
C PHE A 81 4.45 -8.43 4.54
N GLY A 82 3.70 -9.33 5.19
CA GLY A 82 3.24 -9.18 6.57
C GLY A 82 2.35 -7.93 6.80
N PHE A 83 1.95 -7.73 8.05
CA PHE A 83 1.08 -6.62 8.45
C PHE A 83 1.61 -5.88 9.69
N ARG A 84 1.54 -4.55 9.66
CA ARG A 84 2.00 -3.63 10.73
C ARG A 84 0.83 -3.22 11.63
N TYR A 85 0.62 -4.01 12.68
CA TYR A 85 -0.43 -3.76 13.67
C TYR A 85 -0.20 -2.47 14.48
N ASP A 86 1.06 -2.11 14.74
CA ASP A 86 1.44 -0.86 15.41
C ASP A 86 0.97 0.39 14.65
N VAL A 87 1.14 0.38 13.33
CA VAL A 87 0.66 1.44 12.43
C VAL A 87 -0.87 1.44 12.38
N LEU A 88 -1.51 0.27 12.28
CA LEU A 88 -2.99 0.20 12.30
C LEU A 88 -3.57 0.78 13.60
N GLU A 89 -2.98 0.49 14.76
CA GLU A 89 -3.43 1.01 16.04
C GLU A 89 -3.27 2.54 16.14
N LEU A 90 -2.21 3.10 15.55
CA LEU A 90 -2.08 4.55 15.41
C LEU A 90 -3.20 5.12 14.52
N ILE A 91 -3.46 4.50 13.36
CA ILE A 91 -4.49 4.94 12.41
C ILE A 91 -5.88 4.93 13.09
N LYS A 92 -6.22 3.87 13.84
CA LYS A 92 -7.48 3.79 14.61
C LYS A 92 -7.63 4.93 15.62
N LYS A 93 -6.54 5.35 16.28
CA LYS A 93 -6.58 6.51 17.21
C LYS A 93 -6.86 7.81 16.46
N LEU A 94 -6.28 7.98 15.27
CA LEU A 94 -6.46 9.17 14.43
C LEU A 94 -7.89 9.30 13.88
N LYS A 95 -8.59 8.18 13.66
CA LYS A 95 -9.97 8.14 13.15
C LYS A 95 -10.96 9.02 13.94
N LYS A 96 -10.70 9.23 15.24
CA LYS A 96 -11.56 10.05 16.11
C LYS A 96 -11.62 11.52 15.67
N ASN A 97 -10.55 12.03 15.08
CA ASN A 97 -10.36 13.46 14.81
C ASN A 97 -10.12 13.79 13.33
N TYR A 98 -9.75 12.80 12.52
CA TYR A 98 -9.36 12.98 11.13
C TYR A 98 -10.12 12.02 10.21
N LYS A 99 -10.41 12.49 8.99
CA LYS A 99 -10.78 11.58 7.91
C LYS A 99 -9.55 10.76 7.50
N LEU A 100 -9.75 9.47 7.28
CA LEU A 100 -8.67 8.56 6.93
C LEU A 100 -8.84 8.04 5.51
N GLY A 101 -7.77 8.10 4.73
CA GLY A 101 -7.69 7.53 3.39
C GLY A 101 -6.66 6.42 3.32
N LEU A 102 -6.96 5.35 2.60
CA LEU A 102 -5.97 4.40 2.10
C LEU A 102 -5.79 4.65 0.60
N LEU A 103 -4.54 4.81 0.15
CA LEU A 103 -4.21 5.03 -1.26
C LEU A 103 -3.08 4.08 -1.67
N SER A 104 -3.43 2.98 -2.34
CA SER A 104 -2.49 1.91 -2.62
C SER A 104 -2.41 1.53 -4.10
N ASN A 105 -1.19 1.25 -4.55
CA ASN A 105 -0.95 0.51 -5.78
C ASN A 105 -0.85 -0.97 -5.43
N GLN A 106 -1.86 -1.76 -5.77
CA GLN A 106 -1.96 -3.15 -5.32
C GLN A 106 -2.71 -4.02 -6.33
N ILE A 107 -2.55 -5.34 -6.26
CA ILE A 107 -3.40 -6.32 -6.95
C ILE A 107 -4.69 -6.56 -6.14
N GLU A 108 -5.78 -6.86 -6.84
CA GLU A 108 -7.14 -6.90 -6.29
C GLU A 108 -7.28 -7.83 -5.08
N ASP A 109 -7.06 -9.12 -5.29
CA ASP A 109 -7.31 -10.17 -4.29
C ASP A 109 -6.47 -10.00 -3.02
N TRP A 110 -5.20 -9.58 -3.15
CA TRP A 110 -4.36 -9.33 -1.99
C TRP A 110 -4.98 -8.24 -1.11
N LEU A 111 -5.31 -7.06 -1.67
CA LEU A 111 -5.80 -5.98 -0.81
C LEU A 111 -7.18 -6.27 -0.25
N GLU A 112 -8.05 -6.94 -1.01
CA GLU A 112 -9.39 -7.31 -0.56
C GLU A 112 -9.34 -8.25 0.64
N GLU A 113 -8.50 -9.30 0.59
CA GLU A 113 -8.29 -10.21 1.73
C GLU A 113 -7.82 -9.45 2.98
N VAL A 114 -6.87 -8.51 2.81
CA VAL A 114 -6.34 -7.69 3.91
C VAL A 114 -7.40 -6.72 4.46
N ILE A 115 -8.22 -6.13 3.58
CA ILE A 115 -9.31 -5.24 3.97
C ILE A 115 -10.32 -6.00 4.82
N GLU A 116 -10.72 -7.20 4.38
CA GLU A 116 -11.67 -8.05 5.09
C GLU A 116 -11.10 -8.54 6.43
N GLU A 117 -9.87 -9.08 6.42
CA GLU A 117 -9.23 -9.65 7.62
C GLU A 117 -9.05 -8.60 8.73
N HIS A 118 -8.66 -7.39 8.38
CA HIS A 118 -8.36 -6.32 9.34
C HIS A 118 -9.45 -5.25 9.44
N LYS A 119 -10.59 -5.45 8.77
CA LYS A 119 -11.74 -4.53 8.76
C LYS A 119 -11.33 -3.10 8.39
N LEU A 120 -10.50 -2.97 7.36
CA LEU A 120 -9.95 -1.68 6.96
C LEU A 120 -11.01 -0.74 6.41
N ASP A 121 -12.10 -1.27 5.86
CA ASP A 121 -13.31 -0.55 5.47
C ASP A 121 -14.02 0.11 6.66
N GLU A 122 -13.96 -0.52 7.84
CA GLU A 122 -14.42 0.10 9.08
C GLU A 122 -13.45 1.18 9.57
N VAL A 123 -12.17 1.17 9.19
CA VAL A 123 -11.15 2.12 9.68
C VAL A 123 -11.04 3.35 8.78
N PHE A 124 -10.93 3.15 7.47
CA PHE A 124 -10.74 4.19 6.48
C PHE A 124 -12.06 4.73 5.96
N ASN A 125 -12.20 6.05 5.87
CA ASN A 125 -13.37 6.67 5.26
C ASN A 125 -13.40 6.48 3.74
N VAL A 126 -12.22 6.37 3.13
CA VAL A 126 -12.04 6.18 1.70
C VAL A 126 -10.87 5.23 1.48
N ILE A 127 -11.11 4.21 0.67
CA ILE A 127 -10.05 3.36 0.11
C ILE A 127 -10.01 3.66 -1.40
N VAL A 128 -8.81 3.99 -1.90
CA VAL A 128 -8.54 4.16 -3.33
C VAL A 128 -7.44 3.20 -3.71
N THR A 129 -7.79 2.29 -4.61
CA THR A 129 -6.88 1.28 -5.11
C THR A 129 -6.60 1.51 -6.58
N SER A 130 -5.40 1.10 -7.04
CA SER A 130 -5.05 1.25 -8.45
C SER A 130 -5.81 0.31 -9.37
N TYR A 131 -6.22 -0.86 -8.88
CA TYR A 131 -6.94 -1.86 -9.67
C TYR A 131 -8.38 -1.42 -9.96
N GLU A 132 -9.08 -0.84 -8.99
CA GLU A 132 -10.44 -0.30 -9.19
C GLU A 132 -10.43 1.01 -9.99
N SER A 133 -9.51 1.93 -9.65
CA SER A 133 -9.49 3.26 -10.26
C SER A 133 -8.85 3.28 -11.65
N LYS A 134 -8.08 2.24 -12.01
CA LYS A 134 -7.21 2.16 -13.20
C LYS A 134 -6.17 3.29 -13.29
N LEU A 135 -5.98 4.02 -12.19
CA LEU A 135 -4.93 5.01 -12.00
C LEU A 135 -3.91 4.41 -11.04
N ALA A 136 -2.65 4.82 -11.13
CA ALA A 136 -1.63 4.33 -10.19
C ALA A 136 -0.68 5.46 -9.81
N LYS A 137 -0.22 5.47 -8.57
CA LYS A 137 0.91 6.31 -8.16
C LYS A 137 2.13 5.96 -9.04
N PRO A 138 2.93 6.94 -9.50
CA PRO A 138 2.97 8.35 -9.08
C PRO A 138 2.09 9.32 -9.89
N ASP A 139 1.09 8.84 -10.65
CA ASP A 139 0.21 9.74 -11.42
C ASP A 139 -0.58 10.67 -10.50
N ILE A 140 -0.51 11.98 -10.76
CA ILE A 140 -1.21 13.03 -10.01
C ILE A 140 -2.73 12.81 -9.95
N ALA A 141 -3.32 12.17 -10.96
CA ALA A 141 -4.75 11.92 -11.04
C ALA A 141 -5.28 11.10 -9.85
N ILE A 142 -4.53 10.09 -9.37
CA ILE A 142 -4.99 9.24 -8.27
C ILE A 142 -5.06 10.02 -6.95
N PHE A 143 -4.10 10.89 -6.67
CA PHE A 143 -4.10 11.75 -5.48
C PHE A 143 -5.28 12.73 -5.49
N LYS A 144 -5.60 13.30 -6.65
CA LYS A 144 -6.75 14.21 -6.83
C LYS A 144 -8.08 13.47 -6.61
N GLU A 145 -8.18 12.24 -7.09
CA GLU A 145 -9.37 11.40 -6.86
C GLU A 145 -9.52 11.07 -5.37
N THR A 146 -8.44 10.73 -4.66
CA THR A 146 -8.49 10.44 -3.23
C THR A 146 -9.00 11.61 -2.41
N VAL A 147 -8.49 12.83 -2.63
CA VAL A 147 -8.97 14.02 -1.88
C VAL A 147 -10.41 14.39 -2.22
N LYS A 148 -10.81 14.18 -3.48
CA LYS A 148 -12.18 14.40 -3.93
C LYS A 148 -13.14 13.46 -3.21
N ARG A 149 -12.83 12.16 -3.14
CA ARG A 149 -13.63 11.17 -2.41
C ARG A 149 -13.67 11.47 -0.91
N LEU A 150 -12.56 11.92 -0.32
CA LEU A 150 -12.52 12.33 1.09
C LEU A 150 -13.31 13.62 1.36
N GLY A 151 -13.63 14.41 0.33
CA GLY A 151 -14.34 15.68 0.46
C GLY A 151 -13.55 16.72 1.26
N VAL A 152 -12.25 16.85 0.97
CA VAL A 152 -11.31 17.79 1.61
C VAL A 152 -10.43 18.48 0.56
N LYS A 153 -9.79 19.59 0.92
CA LYS A 153 -8.80 20.25 0.06
C LYS A 153 -7.43 19.57 0.20
N PRO A 154 -6.60 19.51 -0.86
CA PRO A 154 -5.24 18.97 -0.75
C PRO A 154 -4.40 19.55 0.41
N ALA A 155 -4.46 20.87 0.62
CA ALA A 155 -3.74 21.55 1.70
C ALA A 155 -4.20 21.17 3.13
N GLU A 156 -5.32 20.45 3.24
CA GLU A 156 -5.86 19.92 4.50
C GLU A 156 -5.45 18.46 4.71
N CYS A 157 -4.64 17.88 3.82
CA CYS A 157 -4.20 16.49 3.85
C CYS A 157 -2.73 16.34 4.25
N VAL A 158 -2.44 15.27 4.99
CA VAL A 158 -1.11 14.68 5.12
C VAL A 158 -1.12 13.35 4.37
N TYR A 159 -0.14 13.12 3.51
CA TYR A 159 0.06 11.88 2.78
C TYR A 159 1.30 11.14 3.27
N VAL A 160 1.18 9.84 3.56
CA VAL A 160 2.23 8.98 4.10
C VAL A 160 2.50 7.84 3.12
N ASP A 161 3.74 7.70 2.67
CA ASP A 161 4.16 6.67 1.70
C ASP A 161 5.65 6.35 1.91
N ASP A 162 6.08 5.12 1.67
CA ASP A 162 7.47 4.69 1.84
C ASP A 162 8.33 4.96 0.59
N LEU A 163 7.71 5.15 -0.58
CA LEU A 163 8.41 5.38 -1.83
C LEU A 163 8.62 6.87 -2.10
N GLU A 164 9.90 7.27 -2.19
CA GLU A 164 10.29 8.64 -2.53
C GLU A 164 9.67 9.14 -3.84
N THR A 165 9.42 8.24 -4.80
CA THR A 165 8.80 8.57 -6.10
C THR A 165 7.36 9.07 -5.97
N ASN A 166 6.64 8.69 -4.91
CA ASN A 166 5.24 9.08 -4.68
C ASN A 166 5.13 10.44 -3.96
N ILE A 167 6.21 10.91 -3.32
CA ILE A 167 6.20 12.14 -2.51
C ILE A 167 6.09 13.43 -3.37
N PRO A 168 6.92 13.67 -4.41
CA PRO A 168 6.82 14.88 -5.21
C PRO A 168 5.46 15.08 -5.91
N PRO A 169 4.81 14.06 -6.50
CA PRO A 169 3.47 14.20 -7.06
C PRO A 169 2.41 14.63 -6.02
N ALA A 170 2.42 14.03 -4.83
CA ALA A 170 1.51 14.41 -3.76
C ALA A 170 1.72 15.88 -3.31
N LYS A 171 2.98 16.31 -3.17
CA LYS A 171 3.33 17.71 -2.90
C LYS A 171 2.82 18.65 -4.00
N LYS A 172 2.96 18.29 -5.28
CA LYS A 172 2.47 19.08 -6.43
C LYS A 172 0.95 19.28 -6.40
N VAL A 173 0.19 18.33 -5.84
CA VAL A 173 -1.27 18.45 -5.62
C VAL A 173 -1.60 19.42 -4.48
N GLY A 174 -0.62 19.74 -3.63
CA GLY A 174 -0.75 20.65 -2.49
C GLY A 174 -0.87 19.95 -1.15
N MET A 175 -0.58 18.65 -1.08
CA MET A 175 -0.58 17.89 0.18
C MET A 175 0.68 18.17 0.98
N LYS A 176 0.56 18.07 2.31
CA LYS A 176 1.72 17.79 3.15
C LYS A 176 2.08 16.31 3.00
N THR A 177 3.34 15.97 3.12
CA THR A 177 3.80 14.59 2.86
C THR A 177 4.83 14.15 3.89
N ILE A 178 4.78 12.88 4.27
CA ILE A 178 5.74 12.20 5.12
C ILE A 178 6.27 11.01 4.33
N LEU A 179 7.59 10.93 4.20
CA LEU A 179 8.24 9.72 3.68
C LEU A 179 8.37 8.76 4.85
N PHE A 180 7.64 7.64 4.81
CA PHE A 180 7.66 6.64 5.87
C PHE A 180 8.99 5.88 5.86
N ARG A 181 9.63 5.79 7.01
CA ARG A 181 10.85 5.01 7.22
C ARG A 181 10.67 3.97 8.32
N ASP A 182 10.04 4.39 9.41
CA ASP A 182 9.70 3.56 10.54
C ASP A 182 8.57 4.20 11.38
N PHE A 183 8.07 3.43 12.34
CA PHE A 183 6.95 3.85 13.18
C PHE A 183 7.27 5.04 14.11
N GLU A 184 8.48 5.10 14.65
CA GLU A 184 8.86 6.19 15.57
C GLU A 184 9.02 7.51 14.82
N GLN A 185 9.64 7.47 13.64
CA GLN A 185 9.73 8.60 12.73
C GLN A 185 8.35 9.06 12.27
N LEU A 186 7.45 8.14 11.91
CA LEU A 186 6.08 8.47 11.52
C LEU A 186 5.35 9.24 12.63
N LYS A 187 5.41 8.78 13.88
CA LYS A 187 4.77 9.47 15.01
C LYS A 187 5.31 10.89 15.15
N LYS A 188 6.64 11.05 15.18
CA LYS A 188 7.31 12.35 15.33
C LYS A 188 6.95 13.32 14.21
N GLU A 189 6.86 12.86 12.97
CA GLU A 189 6.49 13.72 11.83
C GLU A 189 5.00 14.01 11.75
N LEU A 190 4.15 13.19 12.37
CA LEU A 190 2.72 13.47 12.49
C LEU A 190 2.39 14.46 13.59
N GLU A 191 3.16 14.54 14.68
CA GLU A 191 2.92 15.44 15.82
C GLU A 191 2.59 16.91 15.45
N PRO A 192 3.27 17.56 14.49
CA PRO A 192 2.94 18.94 14.10
C PRO A 192 1.58 19.10 13.40
N PHE A 193 0.98 17.99 12.97
CA PHE A 193 -0.25 17.96 12.18
C PHE A 193 -1.43 17.41 12.96
N VAL A 194 -1.16 16.55 13.95
CA VAL A 194 -2.19 15.76 14.62
C VAL A 194 -2.05 15.78 16.14
N ASP A 195 -3.18 15.90 16.84
CA ASP A 195 -3.20 15.77 18.30
C ASP A 195 -3.25 14.29 18.68
N ILE A 196 -2.07 13.66 18.78
CA ILE A 196 -1.92 12.32 19.35
C ILE A 196 -1.99 12.48 20.86
N LYS A 197 -3.20 12.66 21.42
CA LYS A 197 -3.35 12.54 22.86
C LYS A 197 -2.94 11.13 23.26
N ASN A 198 -1.76 11.01 23.85
CA ASN A 198 -1.29 9.80 24.49
C ASN A 198 -2.38 9.40 25.49
N GLY A 199 -3.09 8.31 25.19
CA GLY A 199 -3.96 7.68 26.17
C GLY A 199 -3.11 7.41 27.40
N ARG A 200 -3.45 8.09 28.50
CA ARG A 200 -2.97 7.73 29.83
C ARG A 200 -3.50 6.35 30.18
#